data_AF-A0A161Z990-F1
#
_entry.id   AF-A0A161Z990-F1
#
_cell.length_a   1.000
_cell.length_b   1.000
_cell.length_c   1.000
_cell.angle_alpha   90.00
_cell.angle_beta   90.00
_cell.angle_gamma   90.00
#
_symmetry.space_group_name_H-M   'P 1'
#
loop_
_entity.id
_entity.type
_entity.pdbx_description
1 polymer ?
#
loop_
_entity_poly.entity_id
_entity_poly.type
_entity_poly.pdbx_seq_one_letter_code
_entity_poly.pdbx_strand_id
1 'polypeptide(L)'
;MLDGYFAFLEQHKDCRFLHWNMRDEHFGFFALEHRYRVLGGNPFELQDDKKVDLARVLVSLYGKSYAPHVDSKGRKGRIMSLTELNSVSDIDALTGEQEAEAFVNGDYLKMHRSTLRKLDMFANFFERTHEKRLKTDASWADKFGVRPVAVLEVIKGHPLFTAFTVIAIALGAIAKYTEFFNQVFSP
;
A
#
# COMPACT_ATOMS: atom_id res chain seq x y z
N MET A 1 8.87 -26.52 -10.68
CA MET A 1 8.68 -25.08 -10.38
C MET A 1 7.38 -24.86 -9.62
N LEU A 2 6.23 -25.28 -10.17
CA LEU A 2 4.93 -25.12 -9.49
C LEU A 2 4.81 -25.97 -8.21
N ASP A 3 5.36 -27.18 -8.18
CA ASP A 3 5.40 -28.00 -6.95
C ASP A 3 6.09 -27.24 -5.81
N GLY A 4 7.27 -26.68 -6.08
CA GLY A 4 8.02 -25.88 -5.11
C GLY A 4 7.28 -24.61 -4.69
N TYR A 5 6.57 -23.95 -5.61
CA TYR A 5 5.75 -22.78 -5.28
C TYR A 5 4.60 -23.13 -4.34
N PHE A 6 3.84 -24.19 -4.63
CA PHE A 6 2.71 -24.59 -3.77
C PHE A 6 3.17 -25.20 -2.45
N ALA A 7 4.29 -25.94 -2.43
CA ALA A 7 4.91 -26.40 -1.20
C ALA A 7 5.38 -25.22 -0.32
N PHE A 8 5.95 -24.18 -0.92
CA PHE A 8 6.32 -22.95 -0.21
C PHE A 8 5.09 -22.25 0.39
N LEU A 9 4.00 -22.11 -0.38
CA LEU A 9 2.76 -21.54 0.15
C LEU A 9 2.21 -22.35 1.32
N GLU A 10 2.22 -23.68 1.23
CA GLU A 10 1.72 -24.56 2.29
C GLU A 10 2.58 -24.47 3.56
N GLN A 11 3.91 -24.48 3.42
CA GLN A 11 4.86 -24.34 4.54
C GLN A 11 4.72 -22.98 5.25
N HIS A 12 4.29 -21.94 4.53
CA HIS A 12 4.13 -20.59 5.04
C HIS A 12 2.67 -20.13 5.08
N LYS A 13 1.71 -21.07 5.19
CA LYS A 13 0.26 -20.78 5.15
C LYS A 13 -0.22 -19.80 6.23
N ASP A 14 0.51 -19.70 7.34
CA ASP A 14 0.17 -18.78 8.42
C ASP A 14 0.60 -17.34 8.13
N CYS A 15 1.51 -17.13 7.17
CA CYS A 15 1.99 -15.83 6.73
C CYS A 15 0.97 -15.10 5.84
N ARG A 16 1.12 -13.77 5.75
CA ARG A 16 0.42 -12.95 4.74
C ARG A 16 1.33 -12.71 3.55
N PHE A 17 0.77 -12.84 2.36
CA PHE A 17 1.46 -12.69 1.09
C PHE A 17 1.06 -11.38 0.45
N LEU A 18 2.01 -10.46 0.38
CA LEU A 18 1.86 -9.21 -0.33
C LEU A 18 1.96 -9.47 -1.84
N HIS A 19 0.99 -9.00 -2.60
CA HIS A 19 0.97 -9.16 -4.05
C HIS A 19 0.47 -7.88 -4.74
N TRP A 20 0.62 -7.83 -6.06
CA TRP A 20 0.15 -6.73 -6.88
C TRP A 20 -0.88 -7.19 -7.90
N ASN A 21 -2.15 -6.87 -7.67
CA ASN A 21 -3.23 -7.10 -8.64
C ASN A 21 -3.48 -8.57 -9.07
N MET A 22 -2.84 -9.57 -8.44
CA MET A 22 -2.97 -11.02 -8.71
C MET A 22 -4.32 -11.64 -8.30
N ARG A 23 -5.44 -11.02 -8.68
CA ARG A 23 -6.81 -11.43 -8.27
C ARG A 23 -7.63 -12.04 -9.41
N ASP A 24 -7.08 -12.04 -10.62
CA ASP A 24 -7.80 -12.38 -11.84
C ASP A 24 -7.68 -13.88 -12.13
N GLU A 25 -8.63 -14.41 -12.89
CA GLU A 25 -8.60 -15.80 -13.34
C GLU A 25 -7.56 -16.04 -14.46
N HIS A 26 -7.27 -15.00 -15.25
CA HIS A 26 -6.29 -15.03 -16.33
C HIS A 26 -4.85 -14.85 -15.83
N PHE A 27 -4.67 -14.20 -14.67
CA PHE A 27 -3.37 -14.01 -14.05
C PHE A 27 -3.48 -13.87 -12.52
N GLY A 28 -2.59 -14.53 -11.78
CA GLY A 28 -2.56 -14.46 -10.32
C GLY A 28 -2.65 -15.84 -9.66
N PHE A 29 -3.14 -15.87 -8.42
CA PHE A 29 -3.23 -17.12 -7.65
C PHE A 29 -4.10 -18.17 -8.37
N PHE A 30 -5.31 -17.81 -8.78
CA PHE A 30 -6.23 -18.71 -9.47
C PHE A 30 -5.65 -19.27 -10.78
N ALA A 31 -5.00 -18.42 -11.58
CA ALA A 31 -4.36 -18.84 -12.82
C ALA A 31 -3.25 -19.87 -12.58
N LEU A 32 -2.44 -19.68 -11.52
CA LEU A 32 -1.38 -20.62 -11.12
C LEU A 32 -1.96 -21.94 -10.62
N GLU A 33 -3.03 -21.88 -9.80
CA GLU A 33 -3.73 -23.05 -9.29
C GLU A 33 -4.34 -23.87 -10.43
N HIS A 34 -5.06 -23.22 -11.35
CA HIS A 34 -5.63 -23.86 -12.53
C HIS A 34 -4.54 -24.51 -13.39
N ARG A 35 -3.45 -23.79 -13.67
CA ARG A 35 -2.33 -24.33 -14.46
C ARG A 35 -1.71 -25.55 -13.80
N TYR A 36 -1.57 -25.56 -12.47
CA TYR A 36 -1.02 -26.70 -11.77
C TYR A 36 -1.95 -27.91 -11.79
N ARG A 37 -3.27 -27.70 -11.63
CA ARG A 37 -4.28 -28.76 -11.80
C ARG A 37 -4.23 -29.37 -13.20
N VAL A 38 -4.13 -28.55 -14.24
CA VAL A 38 -4.02 -29.02 -15.64
C VAL A 38 -2.78 -29.89 -15.86
N LEU A 39 -1.70 -29.63 -15.14
CA LEU A 39 -0.47 -30.42 -15.19
C LEU A 39 -0.50 -31.66 -14.28
N GLY A 40 -1.65 -31.98 -13.68
CA GLY A 40 -1.83 -33.14 -12.80
C GLY A 40 -1.41 -32.92 -11.34
N GLY A 41 -1.03 -31.70 -10.96
CA GLY A 41 -0.71 -31.32 -9.59
C GLY A 41 -1.95 -30.99 -8.75
N ASN A 42 -1.78 -30.94 -7.43
CA ASN A 42 -2.83 -30.51 -6.50
C ASN A 42 -2.40 -29.22 -5.79
N PRO A 43 -2.95 -28.04 -6.15
CA PRO A 43 -2.50 -26.78 -5.58
C PRO A 43 -2.89 -26.65 -4.12
N PHE A 44 -1.98 -26.09 -3.32
CA PHE A 44 -2.36 -25.50 -2.05
C PHE A 44 -3.06 -24.15 -2.30
N GLU A 45 -4.36 -24.09 -2.00
CA GLU A 45 -5.16 -22.87 -2.13
C GLU A 45 -4.97 -22.00 -0.88
N LEU A 46 -4.23 -20.90 -1.05
CA LEU A 46 -4.01 -19.94 0.02
C LEU A 46 -5.34 -19.23 0.36
N GLN A 47 -5.65 -19.08 1.65
CA GLN A 47 -6.87 -18.40 2.08
C GLN A 47 -6.83 -16.90 1.70
N ASP A 48 -7.99 -16.33 1.40
CA ASP A 48 -8.07 -14.95 0.90
C ASP A 48 -7.64 -13.90 1.94
N ASP A 49 -7.82 -14.15 3.24
CA ASP A 49 -7.34 -13.27 4.32
C ASP A 49 -5.81 -13.22 4.42
N LYS A 50 -5.12 -14.19 3.81
CA LYS A 50 -3.66 -14.21 3.68
C LYS A 50 -3.17 -13.49 2.43
N LYS A 51 -4.04 -13.12 1.49
CA LYS A 51 -3.68 -12.42 0.24
C LYS A 51 -3.84 -10.91 0.41
N VAL A 52 -2.73 -10.18 0.46
CA VAL A 52 -2.73 -8.72 0.63
C VAL A 52 -2.41 -8.04 -0.69
N ASP A 53 -3.43 -7.47 -1.33
CA ASP A 53 -3.26 -6.70 -2.57
C ASP A 53 -2.76 -5.28 -2.27
N LEU A 54 -1.46 -5.05 -2.44
CA LEU A 54 -0.85 -3.75 -2.21
C LEU A 54 -1.50 -2.65 -3.05
N ALA A 55 -1.87 -2.95 -4.31
CA ALA A 55 -2.48 -1.96 -5.18
C ALA A 55 -3.81 -1.45 -4.63
N ARG A 56 -4.63 -2.33 -4.02
CA ARG A 56 -5.88 -1.92 -3.35
C ARG A 56 -5.64 -1.18 -2.07
N VAL A 57 -4.67 -1.62 -1.25
CA VAL A 57 -4.29 -0.91 -0.03
C VAL A 57 -3.92 0.54 -0.37
N LEU A 58 -3.12 0.76 -1.41
CA LEU A 58 -2.77 2.12 -1.87
C LEU A 58 -3.97 2.92 -2.35
N VAL A 59 -4.92 2.32 -3.08
CA VAL A 59 -6.18 2.99 -3.46
C VAL A 59 -7.01 3.36 -2.24
N SER A 60 -7.10 2.49 -1.24
CA SER A 60 -7.86 2.74 -0.02
C SER A 60 -7.23 3.86 0.83
N LEU A 61 -5.90 3.97 0.85
CA LEU A 61 -5.18 4.98 1.62
C LEU A 61 -5.10 6.34 0.91
N TYR A 62 -4.96 6.34 -0.41
CA TYR A 62 -4.62 7.54 -1.18
C TYR A 62 -5.65 7.87 -2.27
N GLY A 63 -6.71 7.09 -2.42
CA GLY A 63 -7.69 7.27 -3.48
C GLY A 63 -7.25 6.70 -4.83
N LYS A 64 -8.18 6.71 -5.79
CA LYS A 64 -7.96 6.10 -7.12
C LYS A 64 -6.86 6.79 -7.92
N SER A 65 -6.56 8.04 -7.64
CA SER A 65 -5.58 8.86 -8.35
C SER A 65 -4.17 8.81 -7.72
N TYR A 66 -3.89 7.85 -6.84
CA TYR A 66 -2.59 7.79 -6.13
C TYR A 66 -1.35 7.72 -7.03
N ALA A 67 -1.50 7.18 -8.24
CA ALA A 67 -0.46 7.15 -9.27
C ALA A 67 -1.12 7.10 -10.66
N PRO A 68 -0.52 7.75 -11.67
CA PRO A 68 -1.02 7.71 -13.03
C PRO A 68 -0.84 6.31 -13.63
N HIS A 69 -1.61 6.00 -14.67
CA HIS A 69 -1.53 4.69 -15.35
C HIS A 69 -0.34 4.55 -16.30
N VAL A 70 0.33 5.65 -16.60
CA VAL A 70 1.48 5.73 -17.50
C VAL A 70 2.51 6.65 -16.84
N ASP A 71 3.78 6.25 -16.88
CA ASP A 71 4.88 7.07 -16.38
C ASP A 71 5.34 8.10 -17.44
N SER A 72 6.28 8.99 -17.11
CA SER A 72 6.76 10.01 -18.06
C SER A 72 7.43 9.43 -19.31
N LYS A 73 7.90 8.18 -19.23
CA LYS A 73 8.55 7.43 -20.31
C LYS A 73 7.56 6.66 -21.18
N GLY A 74 6.26 6.75 -20.91
CA GLY A 74 5.22 6.05 -21.66
C GLY A 74 5.01 4.58 -21.25
N ARG A 75 5.68 4.10 -20.20
CA ARG A 75 5.50 2.73 -19.70
C ARG A 75 4.17 2.62 -18.95
N LYS A 76 3.39 1.60 -19.32
CA LYS A 76 2.08 1.35 -18.73
C LYS A 76 2.19 0.64 -17.38
N GLY A 77 1.29 1.00 -16.48
CA GLY A 77 1.11 0.36 -15.18
C GLY A 77 1.52 1.26 -14.02
N ARG A 78 0.67 1.28 -12.98
CA ARG A 78 0.90 2.12 -11.79
C ARG A 78 2.18 1.79 -11.03
N ILE A 79 2.72 0.58 -11.18
CA ILE A 79 4.04 0.20 -10.64
C ILE A 79 5.13 1.11 -11.20
N MET A 80 5.14 1.34 -12.52
CA MET A 80 6.17 2.14 -13.19
C MET A 80 6.05 3.61 -12.80
N SER A 81 4.83 4.16 -12.83
CA SER A 81 4.57 5.52 -12.39
C SER A 81 4.92 5.76 -10.93
N LEU A 82 4.55 4.83 -10.05
CA LEU A 82 4.83 4.96 -8.62
C LEU A 82 6.34 4.88 -8.34
N THR A 83 7.07 4.10 -9.13
CA THR A 83 8.53 4.02 -9.08
C THR A 83 9.17 5.36 -9.40
N GLU A 84 8.73 5.98 -10.49
CA GLU A 84 9.16 7.32 -10.89
C GLU A 84 8.88 8.36 -9.80
N LEU A 85 7.62 8.43 -9.32
CA LEU A 85 7.20 9.37 -8.27
C LEU A 85 8.05 9.25 -7.00
N ASN A 86 8.52 8.04 -6.70
CA ASN A 86 9.27 7.74 -5.49
C ASN A 86 10.78 7.66 -5.72
N SER A 87 11.26 7.86 -6.95
CA SER A 87 12.67 7.70 -7.32
C SER A 87 13.22 6.34 -6.88
N VAL A 88 12.40 5.29 -6.98
CA VAL A 88 12.83 3.91 -6.75
C VAL A 88 13.59 3.44 -8.00
N SER A 89 14.62 2.61 -7.83
CA SER A 89 15.34 2.07 -8.98
C SER A 89 14.43 1.10 -9.75
N ASP A 90 14.36 1.28 -11.07
CA ASP A 90 13.66 0.43 -12.02
C ASP A 90 14.61 -0.31 -12.96
N ILE A 91 15.91 -0.38 -12.61
CA ILE A 91 16.92 -1.08 -13.40
C ILE A 91 16.52 -2.54 -13.53
N ASP A 92 16.45 -3.05 -14.77
CA ASP A 92 15.97 -4.40 -15.13
C ASP A 92 14.47 -4.67 -14.97
N ALA A 93 13.66 -3.67 -14.56
CA ALA A 93 12.20 -3.83 -14.51
C ALA A 93 11.61 -3.84 -15.93
N LEU A 94 11.15 -5.00 -16.38
CA LEU A 94 10.51 -5.15 -17.68
C LEU A 94 9.02 -4.83 -17.63
N THR A 95 8.49 -4.27 -18.72
CA THR A 95 7.04 -4.20 -18.96
C THR A 95 6.47 -5.59 -19.22
N GLY A 96 5.15 -5.76 -19.14
CA GLY A 96 4.52 -7.07 -19.42
C GLY A 96 4.78 -7.56 -20.85
N GLU A 97 4.83 -6.64 -21.82
CA GLU A 97 5.18 -6.95 -23.21
C GLU A 97 6.63 -7.44 -23.33
N GLN A 98 7.58 -6.74 -22.67
CA GLN A 98 8.99 -7.12 -22.66
C GLN A 98 9.24 -8.45 -21.94
N GLU A 99 8.45 -8.78 -20.90
CA GLU A 99 8.53 -10.08 -20.24
C GLU A 99 8.03 -11.21 -21.13
N ALA A 100 6.95 -10.98 -21.88
CA ALA A 100 6.44 -11.95 -22.85
C ALA A 100 7.46 -12.20 -23.97
N GLU A 101 8.08 -11.14 -24.50
CA GLU A 101 9.14 -11.23 -25.50
C GLU A 101 10.36 -11.99 -24.96
N ALA A 102 10.84 -11.65 -23.76
CA ALA A 102 11.95 -12.34 -23.12
C ALA A 102 11.65 -13.84 -22.90
N PHE A 103 10.41 -14.18 -22.58
CA PHE A 103 9.99 -15.58 -22.46
C PHE A 103 10.08 -16.33 -23.78
N VAL A 104 9.57 -15.74 -24.87
CA VAL A 104 9.59 -16.34 -26.22
C VAL A 104 11.03 -16.52 -26.71
N ASN A 105 11.92 -15.57 -26.40
CA ASN A 105 13.32 -15.62 -26.79
C ASN A 105 14.18 -16.53 -25.89
N GLY A 106 13.61 -17.10 -24.82
CA GLY A 106 14.35 -17.96 -23.88
C GLY A 106 15.26 -17.20 -22.91
N ASP A 107 15.11 -15.88 -22.79
CA ASP A 107 15.89 -15.01 -21.92
C ASP A 107 15.43 -15.08 -20.45
N TYR A 108 15.40 -16.29 -19.88
CA TYR A 108 14.88 -16.53 -18.53
C TYR A 108 15.64 -15.79 -17.43
N LEU A 109 16.95 -15.55 -17.62
CA LEU A 109 17.75 -14.76 -16.68
C LEU A 109 17.27 -13.30 -16.62
N LYS A 110 16.89 -12.73 -17.76
CA LYS A 110 16.36 -11.36 -17.85
C LYS A 110 14.99 -11.27 -17.17
N MET A 111 14.13 -12.26 -17.39
CA MET A 111 12.84 -12.37 -16.68
C MET A 111 13.00 -12.53 -15.18
N HIS A 112 13.95 -13.36 -14.74
CA HIS A 112 14.22 -13.57 -13.34
C HIS A 112 14.69 -12.27 -12.65
N ARG A 113 15.60 -11.52 -13.28
CA ARG A 113 16.03 -10.19 -12.79
C ARG A 113 14.86 -9.21 -12.71
N SER A 114 13.99 -9.16 -13.72
CA SER A 114 12.76 -8.35 -13.70
C SER A 114 11.84 -8.72 -12.54
N THR A 115 11.68 -10.02 -12.28
CA THR A 115 10.84 -10.53 -11.18
C THR A 115 11.37 -10.05 -9.83
N LEU A 116 12.68 -10.19 -9.59
CA LEU A 116 13.32 -9.70 -8.36
C LEU A 116 13.21 -8.18 -8.24
N ARG A 117 13.43 -7.44 -9.34
CA ARG A 117 13.30 -5.99 -9.32
C ARG A 117 11.89 -5.54 -8.94
N LYS A 118 10.86 -6.17 -9.48
CA LYS A 118 9.45 -5.86 -9.13
C LYS A 118 9.15 -6.17 -7.67
N LEU A 119 9.72 -7.25 -7.12
CA LEU A 119 9.61 -7.56 -5.70
C LEU A 119 10.25 -6.46 -4.84
N ASP A 120 11.46 -5.99 -5.20
CA ASP A 120 12.13 -4.88 -4.51
C ASP A 120 11.30 -3.59 -4.55
N MET A 121 10.65 -3.31 -5.69
CA MET A 121 9.76 -2.16 -5.85
C MET A 121 8.55 -2.28 -4.91
N PHE A 122 7.93 -3.46 -4.80
CA PHE A 122 6.81 -3.70 -3.88
C PHE A 122 7.22 -3.52 -2.42
N ALA A 123 8.37 -4.06 -2.02
CA ALA A 123 8.91 -3.87 -0.68
C ALA A 123 9.13 -2.37 -0.39
N ASN A 124 9.75 -1.64 -1.30
CA ASN A 124 9.95 -0.19 -1.18
C ASN A 124 8.63 0.58 -1.03
N PHE A 125 7.62 0.24 -1.83
CA PHE A 125 6.31 0.88 -1.73
C PHE A 125 5.64 0.58 -0.40
N PHE A 126 5.71 -0.67 0.06
CA PHE A 126 5.14 -1.10 1.33
C PHE A 126 5.79 -0.37 2.51
N GLU A 127 7.12 -0.35 2.58
CA GLU A 127 7.88 0.36 3.62
C GLU A 127 7.55 1.86 3.63
N ARG A 128 7.58 2.51 2.46
CA ARG A 128 7.22 3.92 2.32
C ARG A 128 5.78 4.22 2.73
N THR A 129 4.87 3.30 2.47
CA THR A 129 3.47 3.41 2.88
C THR A 129 3.36 3.31 4.40
N HIS A 130 4.04 2.32 5.00
CA HIS A 130 4.08 2.11 6.44
C HIS A 130 4.66 3.33 7.17
N GLU A 131 5.73 3.91 6.64
CA GLU A 131 6.40 5.12 7.15
C GLU A 131 5.66 6.42 6.78
N LYS A 132 4.52 6.37 6.07
CA LYS A 132 3.75 7.52 5.58
C LYS A 132 4.55 8.51 4.72
N ARG A 133 5.62 8.06 4.07
CA ARG A 133 6.48 8.85 3.18
C ARG A 133 6.31 8.55 1.69
N LEU A 134 5.38 7.66 1.33
CA LEU A 134 5.11 7.35 -0.07
C LEU A 134 4.63 8.61 -0.80
N LYS A 135 5.34 8.97 -1.88
CA LYS A 135 4.94 10.05 -2.78
C LYS A 135 3.84 9.55 -3.70
N THR A 136 2.74 10.30 -3.77
CA THR A 136 1.53 9.95 -4.52
C THR A 136 1.03 11.18 -5.27
N ASP A 137 0.38 10.96 -6.40
CA ASP A 137 -0.29 12.02 -7.19
C ASP A 137 -1.71 12.37 -6.66
N ALA A 138 -2.12 11.72 -5.57
CA ALA A 138 -3.41 11.94 -4.95
C ALA A 138 -3.56 13.35 -4.37
N SER A 139 -4.65 14.02 -4.72
CA SER A 139 -5.03 15.29 -4.13
C SER A 139 -5.53 15.11 -2.69
N TRP A 140 -5.59 16.21 -1.92
CA TRP A 140 -6.15 16.18 -0.57
C TRP A 140 -7.62 15.69 -0.57
N ALA A 141 -8.39 16.08 -1.60
CA ALA A 141 -9.77 15.63 -1.79
C ALA A 141 -9.87 14.11 -2.06
N ASP A 142 -8.88 13.50 -2.70
CA ASP A 142 -8.85 12.05 -2.93
C ASP A 142 -8.59 11.26 -1.65
N LYS A 143 -7.82 11.83 -0.70
CA LYS A 143 -7.44 11.19 0.56
C LYS A 143 -8.52 11.27 1.63
N PHE A 144 -9.16 12.44 1.75
CA PHE A 144 -10.09 12.74 2.84
C PHE A 144 -11.56 12.85 2.39
N GLY A 145 -11.80 12.85 1.08
CA GLY A 145 -13.11 13.12 0.50
C GLY A 145 -13.54 14.59 0.67
N VAL A 146 -14.58 15.00 -0.07
CA VAL A 146 -15.17 16.35 0.03
C VAL A 146 -16.15 16.42 1.22
N ARG A 147 -15.72 15.95 2.40
CA ARG A 147 -16.58 15.88 3.59
C ARG A 147 -16.13 16.90 4.64
N PRO A 148 -17.00 17.83 5.08
CA PRO A 148 -16.69 18.79 6.14
C PRO A 148 -16.18 18.12 7.43
N VAL A 149 -16.65 16.89 7.71
CA VAL A 149 -16.21 16.09 8.86
C VAL A 149 -14.72 15.73 8.80
N ALA A 150 -14.16 15.50 7.60
CA ALA A 150 -12.75 15.17 7.46
C ALA A 150 -11.83 16.35 7.80
N VAL A 151 -12.28 17.59 7.55
CA VAL A 151 -11.58 18.80 8.01
C VAL A 151 -11.50 18.83 9.54
N LEU A 152 -12.60 18.50 10.22
CA LEU A 152 -12.64 18.42 11.69
C LEU A 152 -11.74 17.31 12.24
N GLU A 153 -11.66 16.15 11.58
CA GLU A 153 -10.75 15.07 11.97
C GLU A 153 -9.27 15.45 11.79
N VAL A 154 -8.92 16.10 10.67
CA VAL A 154 -7.56 16.59 10.41
C VAL A 154 -7.16 17.64 11.45
N ILE A 155 -8.05 18.57 11.79
CA ILE A 155 -7.81 19.57 12.84
C ILE A 155 -7.62 18.89 14.20
N LYS A 156 -8.50 17.95 14.56
CA LYS A 156 -8.41 17.23 15.85
C LYS A 156 -7.13 16.40 16.00
N GLY A 157 -6.63 15.83 14.89
CA GLY A 157 -5.39 15.06 14.88
C GLY A 157 -4.12 15.91 14.90
N HIS A 158 -4.20 17.22 14.71
CA HIS A 158 -3.03 18.08 14.66
C HIS A 158 -2.47 18.35 16.08
N PRO A 159 -1.15 18.20 16.33
CA PRO A 159 -0.54 18.38 17.66
C PRO A 159 -0.84 19.75 18.30
N LEU A 160 -0.91 20.80 17.47
CA LEU A 160 -1.24 22.15 17.94
C LEU A 160 -2.68 22.26 18.46
N PHE A 161 -3.63 21.57 17.84
CA PHE A 161 -5.02 21.60 18.30
C PHE A 161 -5.18 20.83 19.62
N THR A 162 -4.49 19.69 19.75
CA THR A 162 -4.42 18.95 21.02
C THR A 162 -3.77 19.80 22.11
N ALA A 163 -2.64 20.46 21.83
CA ALA A 163 -2.00 21.39 22.75
C ALA A 163 -2.92 22.55 23.16
N PHE A 164 -3.59 23.19 22.19
CA PHE A 164 -4.55 24.27 22.45
C PHE A 164 -5.71 23.80 23.35
N THR A 165 -6.26 22.62 23.07
CA THR A 165 -7.39 22.07 23.85
C THR A 165 -6.96 21.80 25.30
N VAL A 166 -5.77 21.24 25.51
CA VAL A 166 -5.22 21.00 26.86
C VAL A 166 -4.99 22.32 27.60
N ILE A 167 -4.42 23.32 26.93
CA ILE A 167 -4.20 24.66 27.52
C ILE A 167 -5.53 25.32 27.89
N ALA A 168 -6.54 25.28 27.02
CA ALA A 168 -7.85 25.86 27.28
C ALA A 168 -8.54 25.21 28.49
N ILE A 169 -8.45 23.88 28.62
CA ILE A 169 -8.98 23.16 29.79
C ILE A 169 -8.23 23.57 31.07
N ALA A 170 -6.89 23.64 31.01
CA ALA A 170 -6.07 24.03 32.15
C ALA A 170 -6.39 25.47 32.61
N LEU A 171 -6.49 26.43 31.68
CA LEU A 171 -6.86 27.81 31.99
C LEU A 171 -8.27 27.90 32.58
N GLY A 172 -9.24 27.16 32.03
CA GLY A 172 -10.60 27.10 32.57
C GLY A 172 -10.66 26.52 33.99
N ALA A 173 -9.86 25.49 34.28
CA ALA A 173 -9.75 24.91 35.61
C ALA A 173 -9.13 25.90 36.61
N ILE A 174 -8.07 26.62 36.21
CA ILE A 174 -7.43 27.65 37.04
C ILE A 174 -8.42 28.79 37.34
N ALA A 175 -9.13 29.30 36.34
CA ALA A 175 -10.11 30.36 36.52
C ALA A 175 -11.22 29.96 37.51
N LYS A 176 -11.79 28.76 37.35
CA LYS A 176 -12.78 28.22 38.30
C LYS A 176 -12.22 28.02 39.69
N TYR A 177 -10.97 27.56 39.81
CA TYR A 177 -10.32 27.39 41.12
C TYR A 177 -10.11 28.74 41.81
N THR A 178 -9.68 29.77 41.08
CA THR A 178 -9.56 31.13 41.63
C THR A 178 -10.90 31.73 42.04
N GLU A 179 -11.96 31.53 41.26
CA GLU A 179 -13.32 31.96 41.64
C GLU A 179 -13.81 31.24 42.90
N PHE A 180 -13.63 29.91 42.99
CA PHE A 180 -13.97 29.12 44.17
C PHE A 180 -13.18 29.56 45.40
N PHE A 181 -11.86 29.74 45.26
CA PHE A 181 -11.01 30.21 46.35
C PHE A 181 -11.43 31.59 46.84
N ASN A 182 -11.73 32.51 45.92
CA ASN A 182 -12.23 33.84 46.26
C ASN A 182 -13.60 33.80 46.94
N GLN A 183 -14.51 32.89 46.58
CA GLN A 183 -15.81 32.74 47.26
C GLN A 183 -15.71 32.13 48.66
N VAL A 184 -14.73 31.24 48.90
CA VAL A 184 -14.59 30.52 50.18
C VAL A 184 -13.73 31.29 51.18
N PHE A 185 -12.77 32.09 50.72
CA PHE A 185 -11.77 32.74 51.56
C PHE A 185 -11.74 34.28 51.47
N SER A 186 -12.63 34.92 50.70
CA SER A 186 -12.86 36.37 50.84
C SER A 186 -13.89 36.62 51.94
N PRO A 187 -13.65 37.58 52.85
CA PRO A 187 -14.53 37.90 53.98
C PRO A 187 -15.90 38.44 53.58
#